data_AF-A0A9P6DKX0-F1
#
_entry.id   AF-A0A9P6DKX0-F1
#
_cell.length_a   1.000
_cell.length_b   1.000
_cell.length_c   1.000
_cell.angle_alpha   90.00
_cell.angle_beta   90.00
_cell.angle_gamma   90.00
#
_symmetry.space_group_name_H-M   'P 1'
#
loop_
_entity.id
_entity.type
_entity.pdbx_description
1 polymer ?
#
loop_
_entity_poly.entity_id
_entity_poly.type
_entity_poly.pdbx_seq_one_letter_code
_entity_poly.pdbx_strand_id
1 'polypeptide(L)'
;PEWVQSAVKYMFSLGLGDEWSMLVNMWLSLEKKLEFGTVTGMKMKLPTQCRPPKVADWMQRNRLYTKTAGDIDDIDEFSNSAMEWWRQMQPLWRQGDGVLPLPIYDPPDNQTWDVLAQGGPTGLLLLVLVLGWWGANQRSQEWHSVVADANKSFASIVKSYVPPPPPSAKARGKRPQVIADEGCNKRAKPSRIASRLREDVRGLGVATRSRKTRK
;
A
#
# COMPACT_ATOMS: atom_id res chain seq x y z
N PRO A 1 3.16 8.37 16.11
CA PRO A 1 4.30 7.65 15.49
C PRO A 1 5.13 8.57 14.59
N GLU A 2 6.43 8.32 14.40
CA GLU A 2 7.31 9.16 13.56
C GLU A 2 6.79 9.27 12.11
N TRP A 3 6.38 8.14 11.53
CA TRP A 3 5.88 8.11 10.15
C TRP A 3 4.68 9.05 9.92
N VAL A 4 3.81 9.21 10.92
CA VAL A 4 2.65 10.12 10.86
C VAL A 4 3.12 11.57 10.83
N GLN A 5 4.09 11.93 11.67
CA GLN A 5 4.62 13.29 11.73
C GLN A 5 5.25 13.68 10.39
N SER A 6 6.04 12.78 9.81
CA SER A 6 6.64 12.96 8.48
C SER A 6 5.59 13.09 7.38
N ALA A 7 4.54 12.26 7.41
CA ALA A 7 3.43 12.33 6.46
C ALA A 7 2.67 13.66 6.55
N VAL A 8 2.27 14.06 7.76
CA VAL A 8 1.54 15.30 8.03
C VAL A 8 2.35 16.52 7.58
N LYS A 9 3.63 16.59 7.96
CA LYS A 9 4.54 17.67 7.53
C LYS A 9 4.61 17.77 6.01
N TYR A 10 4.75 16.64 5.33
CA TYR A 10 4.77 16.59 3.88
C TYR A 10 3.44 17.05 3.27
N MET A 11 2.31 16.51 3.72
CA MET A 11 0.99 16.84 3.18
C MET A 11 0.65 18.34 3.32
N PHE A 12 0.95 18.95 4.47
CA PHE A 12 0.75 20.39 4.65
C PHE A 12 1.71 21.23 3.80
N SER A 13 2.93 20.75 3.55
CA SER A 13 3.88 21.46 2.68
C SER A 13 3.44 21.58 1.22
N LEU A 14 2.46 20.77 0.78
CA LEU A 14 1.90 20.86 -0.58
C LEU A 14 1.05 22.12 -0.81
N GLY A 15 0.54 22.76 0.25
CA GLY A 15 -0.16 24.06 0.15
C GLY A 15 -1.39 24.04 -0.78
N LEU A 16 -2.21 22.98 -0.74
CA LEU A 16 -3.33 22.78 -1.66
C LEU A 16 -4.66 23.43 -1.23
N GLY A 17 -4.62 24.31 -0.22
CA GLY A 17 -5.79 25.05 0.27
C GLY A 17 -6.51 24.41 1.47
N ASP A 18 -7.62 25.04 1.87
CA ASP A 18 -8.34 24.72 3.11
C ASP A 18 -9.03 23.36 3.05
N GLU A 19 -9.64 23.03 1.91
CA GLU A 19 -10.34 21.75 1.71
C GLU A 19 -9.38 20.54 1.87
N TRP A 20 -8.17 20.67 1.32
CA TRP A 20 -7.09 19.70 1.50
C TRP A 20 -6.63 19.63 2.96
N SER A 21 -6.45 20.78 3.60
CA SER A 21 -6.05 20.85 5.02
C SER A 21 -7.08 20.18 5.92
N MET A 22 -8.38 20.32 5.61
CA MET A 22 -9.46 19.60 6.28
C MET A 22 -9.32 18.08 6.08
N LEU A 23 -9.01 17.61 4.87
CA LEU A 23 -8.82 16.19 4.58
C LEU A 23 -7.66 15.59 5.37
N VAL A 24 -6.52 16.29 5.41
CA VAL A 24 -5.33 15.84 6.17
C VAL A 24 -5.64 15.76 7.67
N ASN A 25 -6.35 16.76 8.21
CA ASN A 25 -6.77 16.76 9.61
C ASN A 25 -7.78 15.66 9.93
N MET A 26 -8.72 15.39 9.01
CA MET A 26 -9.72 14.35 9.19
C MET A 26 -9.07 12.95 9.14
N TRP A 27 -8.16 12.72 8.19
CA TRP A 27 -7.35 11.51 8.15
C TRP A 27 -6.55 11.31 9.45
N LEU A 28 -5.89 12.35 9.97
CA LEU A 28 -5.15 12.26 11.22
C LEU A 28 -6.06 11.91 12.41
N SER A 29 -7.28 12.44 12.43
CA SER A 29 -8.29 12.13 13.47
C SER A 29 -8.73 10.67 13.39
N LEU A 30 -8.90 10.15 12.18
CA LEU A 30 -9.19 8.75 11.93
C LEU A 30 -8.03 7.83 12.36
N GLU A 31 -6.79 8.15 11.97
CA GLU A 31 -5.61 7.37 12.39
C GLU A 31 -5.48 7.31 13.90
N LYS A 32 -5.77 8.41 14.62
CA LYS A 32 -5.82 8.40 16.10
C LYS A 32 -6.87 7.42 16.63
N LYS A 33 -8.05 7.37 16.03
CA LYS A 33 -9.12 6.41 16.41
C LYS A 33 -8.74 4.97 16.11
N LEU A 34 -8.02 4.73 15.01
CA LEU A 34 -7.52 3.42 14.60
C LEU A 34 -6.21 3.04 15.29
N GLU A 35 -5.80 3.79 16.32
CA GLU A 35 -4.53 3.62 17.05
C GLU A 35 -3.31 3.51 16.11
N PHE A 36 -3.34 4.25 15.00
CA PHE A 36 -2.27 4.25 13.99
C PHE A 36 -1.98 2.87 13.38
N GLY A 37 -2.98 1.99 13.35
CA GLY A 37 -2.85 0.64 12.82
C GLY A 37 -2.13 -0.34 13.77
N THR A 38 -2.10 -0.08 15.08
CA THR A 38 -1.56 -1.03 16.07
C THR A 38 -2.59 -2.06 16.53
N VAL A 39 -3.87 -1.87 16.19
CA VAL A 39 -4.95 -2.81 16.54
C VAL A 39 -4.69 -4.16 15.86
N THR A 40 -4.42 -5.18 16.66
CA THR A 40 -4.12 -6.54 16.18
C THR A 40 -5.37 -7.19 15.57
N GLY A 41 -5.21 -7.84 14.41
CA GLY A 41 -6.29 -8.58 13.73
C GLY A 41 -7.05 -7.80 12.65
N MET A 42 -6.84 -6.49 12.49
CA MET A 42 -7.37 -5.75 11.34
C MET A 42 -6.56 -6.07 10.07
N LYS A 43 -7.25 -6.37 8.97
CA LYS A 43 -6.61 -6.61 7.66
C LYS A 43 -6.19 -5.26 7.04
N MET A 44 -5.03 -4.74 7.47
CA MET A 44 -4.48 -3.40 7.14
C MET A 44 -4.08 -3.15 5.67
N LYS A 45 -4.88 -3.60 4.69
CA LYS A 45 -4.53 -3.46 3.27
C LYS A 45 -5.73 -2.98 2.48
N LEU A 46 -5.61 -1.75 1.98
CA LEU A 46 -6.47 -1.25 0.91
C LEU A 46 -6.32 -2.14 -0.34
N PRO A 47 -7.35 -2.20 -1.20
CA PRO A 47 -7.25 -2.89 -2.48
C PRO A 47 -6.05 -2.38 -3.27
N THR A 48 -5.34 -3.29 -3.93
CA THR A 48 -4.23 -2.95 -4.82
C THR A 48 -4.68 -2.77 -6.27
N GLN A 49 -5.87 -3.24 -6.61
CA GLN A 49 -6.47 -3.09 -7.92
C GLN A 49 -6.72 -1.61 -8.21
N CYS A 50 -6.37 -1.17 -9.41
CA CYS A 50 -6.47 0.22 -9.89
C CYS A 50 -5.69 1.27 -9.08
N ARG A 51 -4.90 0.86 -8.09
CA ARG A 51 -4.01 1.76 -7.36
C ARG A 51 -3.01 2.39 -8.33
N PRO A 52 -2.86 3.73 -8.35
CA PRO A 52 -1.90 4.38 -9.23
C PRO A 52 -0.49 3.79 -9.07
N PRO A 53 0.21 3.41 -10.17
CA PRO A 53 1.52 2.76 -10.12
C PRO A 53 2.57 3.52 -9.30
N LYS A 54 2.49 4.85 -9.29
CA LYS A 54 3.35 5.74 -8.49
C LYS A 54 3.39 5.37 -7.00
N VAL A 55 2.30 4.82 -6.45
CA VAL A 55 2.27 4.36 -5.06
C VAL A 55 3.22 3.18 -4.85
N ALA A 56 3.23 2.22 -5.79
CA ALA A 56 4.15 1.09 -5.73
C ALA A 56 5.60 1.56 -5.82
N ASP A 57 5.90 2.49 -6.72
CA ASP A 57 7.23 3.07 -6.87
C ASP A 57 7.70 3.80 -5.60
N TRP A 58 6.82 4.61 -4.99
CA TRP A 58 7.11 5.28 -3.72
C TRP A 58 7.39 4.29 -2.59
N MET A 59 6.59 3.22 -2.50
CA MET A 59 6.81 2.17 -1.51
C MET A 59 8.15 1.46 -1.72
N GLN A 60 8.55 1.19 -2.97
CA GLN A 60 9.84 0.59 -3.30
C GLN A 60 11.02 1.51 -3.01
N ARG A 61 10.83 2.83 -3.12
CA ARG A 61 11.85 3.86 -2.84
C ARG A 61 11.90 4.27 -1.37
N ASN A 62 11.67 3.32 -0.46
CA ASN A 62 11.70 3.52 1.00
C ASN A 62 10.77 4.64 1.50
N ARG A 63 9.67 4.91 0.80
CA ARG A 63 8.65 5.89 1.22
C ARG A 63 9.19 7.32 1.40
N LEU A 64 10.18 7.71 0.60
CA LEU A 64 10.79 9.03 0.67
C LEU A 64 9.89 10.13 0.08
N TYR A 65 9.42 11.05 0.94
CA TYR A 65 8.57 12.18 0.55
C TYR A 65 9.27 13.21 -0.35
N THR A 66 10.59 13.32 -0.26
CA THR A 66 11.40 14.30 -1.02
C THR A 66 11.46 14.04 -2.53
N LYS A 67 11.00 12.87 -3.01
CA LYS A 67 11.18 12.43 -4.41
C LYS A 67 9.87 12.14 -5.17
N THR A 68 8.71 12.50 -4.62
CA THR A 68 7.43 11.93 -5.11
C THR A 68 6.38 12.88 -5.67
N ALA A 69 6.38 14.16 -5.32
CA ALA A 69 5.40 15.10 -5.87
C ALA A 69 5.70 15.54 -7.32
N GLY A 70 6.96 15.42 -7.76
CA GLY A 70 7.50 16.28 -8.82
C GLY A 70 7.22 15.89 -10.27
N ASP A 71 7.01 14.61 -10.59
CA ASP A 71 6.83 14.17 -11.99
C ASP A 71 5.72 13.12 -12.06
N ILE A 72 4.50 13.54 -12.40
CA ILE A 72 3.48 12.63 -12.94
C ILE A 72 3.52 12.82 -14.45
N ASP A 73 4.00 11.81 -15.17
CA ASP A 73 4.22 11.89 -16.63
C ASP A 73 2.89 12.07 -17.38
N ASP A 74 1.86 11.33 -16.97
CA ASP A 74 0.50 11.42 -17.49
C ASP A 74 -0.48 11.65 -16.34
N ILE A 75 -0.91 12.90 -16.19
CA ILE A 75 -1.83 13.32 -15.12
C ILE A 75 -3.25 12.79 -15.35
N ASP A 76 -3.65 12.56 -16.60
CA ASP A 76 -4.98 12.07 -16.95
C ASP A 76 -5.09 10.58 -16.62
N GLU A 77 -4.09 9.77 -16.96
CA GLU A 77 -4.03 8.36 -16.56
C GLU A 77 -3.98 8.23 -15.02
N PHE A 78 -3.18 9.08 -14.37
CA PHE A 78 -3.03 9.07 -12.91
C PHE A 78 -4.33 9.43 -12.19
N SER A 79 -5.01 10.50 -12.62
CA SER A 79 -6.27 10.95 -12.04
C SER A 79 -7.40 9.93 -12.25
N ASN A 80 -7.50 9.35 -13.44
CA ASN A 80 -8.46 8.28 -13.73
C ASN A 80 -8.22 7.06 -12.84
N SER A 81 -6.97 6.64 -12.67
CA SER A 81 -6.60 5.55 -11.76
C SER A 81 -6.94 5.91 -10.31
N ALA A 82 -6.71 7.16 -9.88
CA ALA A 82 -7.02 7.61 -8.52
C ALA A 82 -8.53 7.59 -8.23
N MET A 83 -9.35 8.05 -9.17
CA MET A 83 -10.82 8.01 -9.07
C MET A 83 -11.34 6.56 -9.01
N GLU A 84 -10.87 5.71 -9.94
CA GLU A 84 -11.23 4.30 -9.98
C GLU A 84 -10.86 3.58 -8.69
N TRP A 85 -9.65 3.85 -8.18
CA TRP A 85 -9.18 3.29 -6.93
C TRP A 85 -10.03 3.72 -5.75
N TRP A 86 -10.38 5.02 -5.66
CA TRP A 86 -11.29 5.52 -4.63
C TRP A 86 -12.65 4.85 -4.68
N ARG A 87 -13.21 4.64 -5.88
CA ARG A 87 -14.49 3.93 -6.08
C ARG A 87 -14.42 2.49 -5.61
N GLN A 88 -13.37 1.75 -5.93
CA GLN A 88 -13.22 0.34 -5.54
C GLN A 88 -13.00 0.14 -4.04
N MET A 89 -12.46 1.14 -3.34
CA MET A 89 -12.35 1.07 -1.88
C MET A 89 -13.70 1.18 -1.18
N GLN A 90 -14.73 1.70 -1.86
CA GLN A 90 -15.98 1.99 -1.21
C GLN A 90 -16.71 0.71 -0.81
N PRO A 91 -17.46 0.75 0.31
CA PRO A 91 -18.42 -0.29 0.64
C PRO A 91 -19.42 -0.50 -0.51
N LEU A 92 -19.86 -1.75 -0.71
CA LEU A 92 -20.79 -2.10 -1.80
C LEU A 92 -22.06 -1.24 -1.81
N TRP A 93 -22.59 -0.91 -0.64
CA TRP A 93 -23.79 -0.05 -0.48
C TRP A 93 -23.58 1.40 -0.93
N ARG A 94 -22.33 1.81 -1.13
CA ARG A 94 -21.95 3.16 -1.59
C ARG A 94 -21.43 3.16 -3.02
N GLN A 95 -21.12 1.99 -3.58
CA GLN A 95 -20.73 1.88 -4.97
C GLN A 95 -21.91 2.24 -5.87
N GLY A 96 -21.63 2.90 -6.99
CA GLY A 96 -22.60 3.25 -8.01
C GLY A 96 -21.93 3.34 -9.38
N ASP A 97 -22.73 3.55 -10.43
CA ASP A 97 -22.25 3.57 -11.82
C ASP A 97 -21.58 4.90 -12.21
N GLY A 98 -21.56 5.88 -11.30
CA GLY A 98 -20.95 7.19 -11.51
C GLY A 98 -19.44 7.20 -11.34
N VAL A 99 -18.85 8.36 -11.68
CA VAL A 99 -17.42 8.65 -11.45
C VAL A 99 -17.11 8.71 -9.94
N LEU A 100 -18.06 9.24 -9.17
CA LEU A 100 -17.98 9.27 -7.71
C LEU A 100 -18.89 8.20 -7.10
N PRO A 101 -18.55 7.74 -5.88
CA PRO A 101 -19.46 6.92 -5.09
C PRO A 101 -20.79 7.64 -4.84
N LEU A 102 -21.82 6.87 -4.49
CA LEU A 102 -23.09 7.44 -4.05
C LEU A 102 -22.86 8.37 -2.85
N PRO A 103 -23.52 9.55 -2.79
CA PRO A 103 -23.35 10.52 -1.71
C PRO A 103 -24.10 10.10 -0.42
N ILE A 104 -23.97 8.81 -0.06
CA ILE A 104 -24.52 8.20 1.14
C ILE A 104 -23.38 8.14 2.16
N TYR A 105 -23.58 8.76 3.31
CA TYR A 105 -22.55 8.91 4.35
C TYR A 105 -22.96 8.30 5.70
N ASP A 106 -24.27 8.22 5.97
CA ASP A 106 -24.81 7.40 7.05
C ASP A 106 -25.09 5.98 6.49
N PRO A 107 -24.38 4.94 6.96
CA PRO A 107 -24.57 3.58 6.47
C PRO A 107 -26.01 3.10 6.71
N PRO A 108 -26.61 2.35 5.75
CA PRO A 108 -27.86 1.63 6.00
C PRO A 108 -27.73 0.64 7.16
N ASP A 109 -28.87 0.19 7.71
CA ASP A 109 -28.89 -0.75 8.83
C ASP A 109 -27.99 -1.98 8.57
N ASN A 110 -27.19 -2.32 9.58
CA ASN A 110 -26.22 -3.43 9.57
C ASN A 110 -25.04 -3.27 8.57
N GLN A 111 -24.88 -2.13 7.94
CA GLN A 111 -23.72 -1.82 7.11
C GLN A 111 -22.70 -0.99 7.89
N THR A 112 -21.42 -1.20 7.61
CA THR A 112 -20.31 -0.50 8.29
C THR A 112 -19.30 0.05 7.28
N TRP A 113 -18.41 0.89 7.78
CA TRP A 113 -17.28 1.44 7.04
C TRP A 113 -16.00 0.59 7.13
N ASP A 114 -16.09 -0.65 7.62
CA ASP A 114 -14.91 -1.45 8.01
C ASP A 114 -13.89 -1.65 6.87
N VAL A 115 -14.37 -1.69 5.62
CA VAL A 115 -13.52 -1.80 4.42
C VAL A 115 -12.59 -0.59 4.23
N LEU A 116 -13.00 0.60 4.67
CA LEU A 116 -12.24 1.84 4.61
C LEU A 116 -11.56 2.19 5.94
N ALA A 117 -11.97 1.59 7.06
CA ALA A 117 -11.39 1.80 8.38
C ALA A 117 -10.02 1.09 8.54
N GLN A 118 -9.13 1.31 7.57
CA GLN A 118 -7.79 0.71 7.49
C GLN A 118 -6.74 1.76 7.86
N GLY A 119 -6.22 1.65 9.07
CA GLY A 119 -5.20 2.55 9.62
C GLY A 119 -3.78 2.14 9.27
N GLY A 120 -2.83 2.99 9.65
CA GLY A 120 -1.41 2.71 9.54
C GLY A 120 -0.81 3.10 8.18
N PRO A 121 0.49 2.80 7.98
CA PRO A 121 1.27 3.38 6.89
C PRO A 121 0.98 2.76 5.51
N THR A 122 0.11 1.75 5.44
CA THR A 122 -0.40 1.14 4.19
C THR A 122 -1.91 1.26 4.04
N GLY A 123 -2.56 1.93 4.99
CA GLY A 123 -3.98 2.22 4.97
C GLY A 123 -4.29 3.51 4.20
N LEU A 124 -5.22 4.31 4.75
CA LEU A 124 -5.70 5.54 4.13
C LEU A 124 -4.63 6.61 3.89
N LEU A 125 -3.46 6.52 4.54
CA LEU A 125 -2.29 7.31 4.17
C LEU A 125 -2.02 7.30 2.65
N LEU A 126 -2.12 6.12 2.03
CA LEU A 126 -1.80 5.97 0.60
C LEU A 126 -2.79 6.72 -0.28
N LEU A 127 -4.08 6.73 0.07
CA LEU A 127 -5.09 7.48 -0.64
C LEU A 127 -4.83 8.98 -0.52
N VAL A 128 -4.60 9.48 0.70
CA VAL A 128 -4.32 10.90 0.92
C VAL A 128 -3.07 11.31 0.13
N LEU A 129 -2.02 10.50 0.09
CA LEU A 129 -0.84 10.78 -0.74
C LEU A 129 -1.16 10.88 -2.23
N VAL A 130 -1.95 9.96 -2.78
CA VAL A 130 -2.38 9.99 -4.19
C VAL A 130 -3.13 11.29 -4.49
N LEU A 131 -4.07 11.69 -3.62
CA LEU A 131 -4.81 12.95 -3.79
C LEU A 131 -3.89 14.17 -3.65
N GLY A 132 -2.89 14.11 -2.78
CA GLY A 132 -1.88 15.16 -2.64
C GLY A 132 -1.02 15.31 -3.89
N TRP A 133 -0.57 14.20 -4.48
CA TRP A 133 0.20 14.20 -5.72
C TRP A 133 -0.64 14.69 -6.90
N TRP A 134 -1.90 14.25 -7.00
CA TRP A 134 -2.83 14.76 -8.00
C TRP A 134 -2.97 16.28 -7.87
N GLY A 135 -3.36 16.78 -6.70
CA GLY A 135 -3.60 18.22 -6.50
C GLY A 135 -2.36 19.10 -6.59
N ALA A 136 -1.16 18.54 -6.39
CA ALA A 136 0.10 19.24 -6.61
C ALA A 136 0.41 19.42 -8.10
N ASN A 137 -0.09 18.53 -8.97
CA ASN A 137 0.10 18.59 -10.42
C ASN A 137 -1.09 19.26 -11.14
N GLN A 138 -2.32 18.96 -10.73
CA GLN A 138 -3.54 19.49 -11.33
C GLN A 138 -4.71 19.45 -10.33
N ARG A 139 -5.35 20.60 -10.11
CA ARG A 139 -6.55 20.74 -9.26
C ARG A 139 -7.80 20.83 -10.11
N SER A 140 -8.14 19.72 -10.77
CA SER A 140 -9.34 19.64 -11.60
C SER A 140 -10.62 19.64 -10.75
N GLN A 141 -11.78 19.75 -11.39
CA GLN A 141 -13.06 19.66 -10.69
C GLN A 141 -13.28 18.27 -10.06
N GLU A 142 -12.78 17.22 -10.71
CA GLU A 142 -12.80 15.85 -10.23
C GLU A 142 -11.95 15.71 -8.96
N TRP A 143 -10.76 16.34 -8.93
CA TRP A 143 -9.93 16.37 -7.73
C TRP A 143 -10.68 16.94 -6.53
N HIS A 144 -11.30 18.12 -6.69
CA HIS A 144 -12.12 18.73 -5.64
C HIS A 144 -13.26 17.81 -5.22
N SER A 145 -13.93 17.18 -6.18
CA SER A 145 -15.07 16.31 -5.88
C SER A 145 -14.66 15.06 -5.08
N VAL A 146 -13.52 14.45 -5.41
CA VAL A 146 -12.97 13.30 -4.66
C VAL A 146 -12.48 13.72 -3.28
N VAL A 147 -11.83 14.89 -3.14
CA VAL A 147 -11.39 15.43 -1.85
C VAL A 147 -12.58 15.72 -0.94
N ALA A 148 -13.62 16.37 -1.45
CA ALA A 148 -14.87 16.62 -0.73
C ALA A 148 -15.52 15.31 -0.27
N ASP A 149 -15.53 14.31 -1.15
CA ASP A 149 -16.11 13.00 -0.86
C ASP A 149 -15.33 12.23 0.22
N ALA A 150 -14.01 12.22 0.12
CA ALA A 150 -13.11 11.61 1.10
C ALA A 150 -13.25 12.29 2.46
N ASN A 151 -13.37 13.63 2.50
CA ASN A 151 -13.62 14.41 3.72
C ASN A 151 -14.89 13.93 4.45
N LYS A 152 -16.02 13.87 3.73
CA LYS A 152 -17.31 13.43 4.30
C LYS A 152 -17.29 11.96 4.71
N SER A 153 -16.63 11.12 3.92
CA SER A 153 -16.45 9.70 4.23
C SER A 153 -15.65 9.55 5.52
N PHE A 154 -14.47 10.18 5.64
CA PHE A 154 -13.64 10.09 6.84
C PHE A 154 -14.36 10.65 8.08
N ALA A 155 -15.08 11.76 7.95
CA ALA A 155 -15.89 12.31 9.04
C ALA A 155 -16.95 11.31 9.53
N SER A 156 -17.59 10.61 8.60
CA SER A 156 -18.61 9.60 8.91
C SER A 156 -18.01 8.38 9.59
N ILE A 157 -16.84 7.92 9.13
CA ILE A 157 -16.10 6.83 9.79
C ILE A 157 -15.71 7.27 11.20
N VAL A 158 -15.17 8.48 11.38
CA VAL A 158 -14.81 9.00 12.70
C VAL A 158 -16.04 9.06 13.62
N LYS A 159 -17.20 9.49 13.12
CA LYS A 159 -18.46 9.54 13.89
C LYS A 159 -18.94 8.14 14.30
N SER A 160 -18.90 7.16 13.39
CA SER A 160 -19.45 5.82 13.63
C SER A 160 -18.46 4.83 14.24
N TYR A 161 -17.15 5.11 14.24
CA TYR A 161 -16.14 4.16 14.67
C TYR A 161 -16.24 3.87 16.16
N VAL A 162 -16.49 2.59 16.46
CA VAL A 162 -16.42 1.99 17.79
C VAL A 162 -15.17 1.10 17.81
N PRO A 163 -14.20 1.35 18.69
CA PRO A 163 -13.01 0.50 18.78
C PRO A 163 -13.43 -0.94 19.14
N PRO A 164 -12.78 -1.97 18.56
CA PRO A 164 -13.08 -3.34 18.94
C PRO A 164 -12.82 -3.51 20.45
N PRO A 165 -13.63 -4.31 21.15
CA PRO A 165 -13.39 -4.57 22.56
C PRO A 165 -11.96 -5.08 22.72
N PRO A 166 -11.22 -4.65 23.75
CA PRO A 166 -9.88 -5.15 24.00
C PRO A 166 -9.96 -6.67 24.04
N PRO A 167 -8.95 -7.38 23.49
CA PRO A 167 -8.96 -8.83 23.53
C PRO A 167 -9.15 -9.25 24.99
N SER A 168 -10.34 -9.78 25.30
CA SER A 168 -10.61 -10.42 26.59
C SER A 168 -9.43 -11.34 26.82
N ALA A 169 -8.73 -11.18 27.95
CA ALA A 169 -7.58 -12.00 28.30
C ALA A 169 -8.01 -13.47 28.25
N LYS A 170 -7.91 -14.10 27.08
CA LYS A 170 -8.22 -15.51 26.91
C LYS A 170 -7.13 -16.19 27.71
N ALA A 171 -7.55 -16.81 28.81
CA ALA A 171 -6.73 -17.71 29.60
C ALA A 171 -5.90 -18.55 28.64
N ARG A 172 -4.59 -18.54 28.87
CA ARG A 172 -3.56 -19.22 28.08
C ARG A 172 -3.93 -20.71 27.98
N GLY A 173 -4.71 -21.06 26.97
CA GLY A 173 -5.11 -22.42 26.67
C GLY A 173 -3.83 -23.20 26.37
N LYS A 174 -3.51 -24.16 27.23
CA LYS A 174 -2.39 -25.09 27.04
C LYS A 174 -2.47 -25.67 25.63
N ARG A 175 -1.41 -25.48 24.86
CA ARG A 175 -1.17 -26.16 23.58
C ARG A 175 -1.32 -27.67 23.81
N PRO A 176 -2.25 -28.37 23.13
CA PRO A 176 -2.24 -29.83 23.14
C PRO A 176 -0.92 -30.31 22.54
N GLN A 177 -0.21 -31.19 23.24
CA GLN A 177 0.93 -31.89 22.66
C GLN A 177 0.41 -32.83 21.58
N VAL A 178 0.75 -32.54 20.33
CA VAL A 178 0.56 -33.50 19.23
C VAL A 178 1.77 -34.43 19.26
N ILE A 179 1.47 -35.67 19.60
CA ILE A 179 2.33 -36.85 19.53
C ILE A 179 2.75 -37.03 18.06
N ALA A 180 4.05 -37.16 17.82
CA ALA A 180 4.59 -37.52 16.53
C ALA A 180 4.41 -39.03 16.30
N ASP A 181 3.88 -39.42 15.14
CA ASP A 181 4.08 -40.76 14.60
C ASP A 181 4.08 -40.73 13.05
N GLU A 182 4.72 -41.74 12.47
CA GLU A 182 5.58 -41.69 11.28
C GLU A 182 4.93 -41.79 9.88
N GLY A 183 5.68 -41.35 8.86
CA GLY A 183 5.63 -41.79 7.45
C GLY A 183 4.99 -40.79 6.47
N CYS A 184 5.55 -40.41 5.30
CA CYS A 184 6.65 -40.93 4.50
C CYS A 184 7.21 -39.80 3.57
N ASN A 185 8.54 -39.66 3.58
CA ASN A 185 9.51 -39.22 2.55
C ASN A 185 8.98 -38.58 1.24
N LYS A 186 9.59 -37.52 0.66
CA LYS A 186 10.92 -37.56 0.02
C LYS A 186 11.65 -36.19 -0.01
N ARG A 187 12.87 -36.24 0.55
CA ARG A 187 14.10 -35.44 0.34
C ARG A 187 14.46 -35.24 -1.16
N ALA A 188 15.41 -34.40 -1.59
CA ALA A 188 16.21 -33.30 -1.06
C ALA A 188 17.10 -32.79 -2.23
N LYS A 189 17.63 -31.57 -2.10
CA LYS A 189 18.73 -31.02 -2.91
C LYS A 189 20.06 -31.66 -2.51
N PRO A 190 21.05 -31.84 -3.41
CA PRO A 190 22.44 -32.07 -3.00
C PRO A 190 23.28 -30.78 -3.04
N SER A 191 24.06 -30.62 -1.98
CA SER A 191 25.13 -29.62 -1.80
C SER A 191 26.49 -30.20 -2.20
N ARG A 192 27.41 -29.30 -2.58
CA ARG A 192 28.84 -29.49 -2.89
C ARG A 192 29.62 -30.25 -1.80
N ILE A 193 30.49 -31.19 -2.20
CA ILE A 193 31.84 -31.43 -1.62
C ILE A 193 32.77 -31.90 -2.75
N ALA A 194 34.02 -31.42 -2.69
CA ALA A 194 35.11 -31.53 -3.66
C ALA A 194 35.97 -32.79 -3.47
N SER A 195 36.69 -33.21 -4.52
CA SER A 195 38.12 -33.59 -4.43
C SER A 195 38.72 -34.00 -5.79
N ARG A 196 39.51 -33.08 -6.36
CA ARG A 196 40.88 -33.26 -6.89
C ARG A 196 41.38 -34.70 -7.13
N LEU A 197 41.66 -35.04 -8.39
CA LEU A 197 42.85 -35.81 -8.77
C LEU A 197 43.44 -35.20 -10.05
N ARG A 198 44.75 -34.95 -10.02
CA ARG A 198 45.58 -34.50 -11.16
C ARG A 198 46.15 -35.73 -11.87
N GLU A 199 46.67 -35.41 -13.05
CA GLU A 199 47.80 -36.01 -13.77
C GLU A 199 47.43 -36.88 -14.97
N ASP A 200 48.14 -36.86 -16.09
CA ASP A 200 49.01 -35.89 -16.76
C ASP A 200 49.29 -36.52 -18.15
N VAL A 201 49.95 -35.79 -19.05
CA VAL A 201 50.84 -36.32 -20.11
C VAL A 201 50.35 -36.43 -21.58
N ARG A 202 51.00 -35.57 -22.40
CA ARG A 202 51.40 -35.65 -23.84
C ARG A 202 50.29 -35.72 -24.89
N GLY A 203 50.24 -34.91 -25.95
CA GLY A 203 51.28 -34.28 -26.78
C GLY A 203 50.86 -34.58 -28.23
N LEU A 204 50.64 -33.62 -29.12
CA LEU A 204 51.60 -33.10 -30.12
C LEU A 204 50.77 -32.49 -31.28
N GLY A 205 51.32 -31.49 -31.98
CA GLY A 205 50.84 -31.01 -33.28
C GLY A 205 50.28 -29.58 -33.23
N VAL A 206 51.06 -28.50 -33.44
CA VAL A 206 51.59 -28.01 -34.75
C VAL A 206 50.40 -27.75 -35.70
N ALA A 207 50.14 -26.57 -36.28
CA ALA A 207 50.90 -25.36 -36.50
C ALA A 207 50.00 -24.20 -36.96
N THR A 208 50.55 -22.98 -36.81
CA THR A 208 50.45 -21.78 -37.69
C THR A 208 49.10 -21.08 -37.86
N ARG A 209 48.96 -19.83 -37.36
CA ARG A 209 49.32 -18.53 -38.00
C ARG A 209 48.44 -18.22 -39.22
N SER A 210 47.96 -17.01 -39.47
CA SER A 210 48.09 -15.71 -38.83
C SER A 210 47.24 -14.72 -39.64
N ARG A 211 46.72 -13.69 -38.96
CA ARG A 211 46.66 -12.27 -39.38
C ARG A 211 46.18 -11.90 -40.79
N LYS A 212 45.23 -10.95 -40.83
CA LYS A 212 45.53 -9.49 -40.99
C LYS A 212 44.21 -8.70 -40.89
N THR A 213 44.05 -7.85 -39.88
CA THR A 213 44.26 -6.38 -39.87
C THR A 213 43.35 -5.57 -40.80
N ARG A 214 42.46 -4.80 -40.16
CA ARG A 214 42.21 -3.35 -40.32
C ARG A 214 42.27 -2.76 -41.74
N LYS A 215 41.14 -2.22 -42.19
CA LYS A 215 40.91 -0.77 -42.28
C LYS A 215 39.42 -0.51 -42.09
#